data_AF-A0A2N3D8D6-F1
#
_entry.id   AF-A0A2N3D8D6-F1
#
_cell.length_a   1.000
_cell.length_b   1.000
_cell.length_c   1.000
_cell.angle_alpha   90.00
_cell.angle_beta   90.00
_cell.angle_gamma   90.00
#
_symmetry.space_group_name_H-M   'P 1'
#
loop_
_entity.id
_entity.type
_entity.pdbx_description
1 polymer ?
#
loop_
_entity_poly.entity_id
_entity_poly.type
_entity_poly.pdbx_seq_one_letter_code
_entity_poly.pdbx_strand_id
1 'polypeptide(L)'
;MTARRIGLLLGPAAFALTALLLPPAGMAPGAWLVAGLVVWMAAWWMTEAVPLAVTALLPFVVLPLSGVADAQATASTYYSPILFLLLGGAFIALAIERTGLHRRLSLAILRTVGGRGGAGTLLLAFMISAALLSMLISNTSTALIMMPMALAVLQGGAPRSSSAAIAQT
;
A
#
# COMPACT_ATOMS: atom_id res chain seq x y z
N MET A 1 -3.56 22.78 -12.59
CA MET A 1 -2.27 22.07 -12.40
C MET A 1 -2.56 20.78 -11.64
N THR A 2 -2.26 19.61 -12.20
CA THR A 2 -2.44 18.32 -11.50
C THR A 2 -1.51 18.25 -10.28
N ALA A 3 -1.98 17.73 -9.15
CA ALA A 3 -1.20 17.60 -7.90
C ALA A 3 0.21 17.02 -8.13
N ARG A 4 0.31 16.04 -9.03
CA ARG A 4 1.56 15.42 -9.49
C ARG A 4 2.60 16.42 -10.03
N ARG A 5 2.16 17.40 -10.84
CA ARG A 5 3.06 18.43 -11.43
C ARG A 5 3.51 19.43 -10.37
N ILE A 6 2.62 19.77 -9.43
CA ILE A 6 2.93 20.66 -8.31
C ILE A 6 4.00 20.00 -7.43
N GLY A 7 3.80 18.74 -7.03
CA GLY A 7 4.77 18.02 -6.20
C GLY A 7 6.13 17.81 -6.88
N LEU A 8 6.12 17.56 -8.20
CA LEU A 8 7.36 17.37 -8.98
C LEU A 8 8.26 18.61 -8.93
N LEU A 9 7.69 19.82 -8.92
CA LEU A 9 8.44 21.08 -8.83
C LEU A 9 8.67 21.52 -7.37
N LEU A 10 7.67 21.36 -6.50
CA LEU A 10 7.69 21.84 -5.12
C LEU A 10 8.77 21.15 -4.29
N GLY A 11 8.99 19.84 -4.49
CA GLY A 11 10.00 19.09 -3.75
C GLY A 11 11.43 19.60 -4.01
N PRO A 12 11.91 19.60 -5.27
CA PRO A 12 13.22 20.15 -5.61
C PRO A 12 13.35 21.63 -5.24
N ALA A 13 12.29 22.43 -5.40
CA ALA A 13 12.29 23.84 -5.00
C ALA A 13 12.51 24.03 -3.49
N ALA A 14 11.89 23.17 -2.65
CA ALA A 14 12.11 23.20 -1.20
C ALA A 14 13.55 22.85 -0.82
N PHE A 15 14.15 21.84 -1.47
CA PHE A 15 15.56 21.52 -1.25
C PHE A 15 16.50 22.64 -1.72
N ALA A 16 16.23 23.21 -2.90
CA ALA A 16 16.98 24.36 -3.40
C ALA A 16 16.91 25.56 -2.45
N LEU A 17 15.74 25.82 -1.85
CA LEU A 17 15.57 26.86 -0.83
C LEU A 17 16.48 26.61 0.37
N THR A 18 16.52 25.39 0.90
CA THR A 18 17.43 25.07 2.02
C THR A 18 18.91 25.07 1.64
N ALA A 19 19.24 24.81 0.37
CA ALA A 19 20.62 24.85 -0.12
C ALA A 19 21.13 26.28 -0.35
N LEU A 20 20.23 27.22 -0.67
CA LEU A 20 20.56 28.62 -0.94
C LEU A 20 20.42 29.53 0.28
N LEU A 21 19.52 29.20 1.22
CA LEU A 21 19.32 29.96 2.44
C LEU A 21 20.25 29.49 3.56
N LEU A 22 20.68 30.44 4.39
CA LEU A 22 21.42 30.14 5.61
C LEU A 22 20.55 29.34 6.58
N PRO A 23 21.14 28.39 7.33
CA PRO A 23 20.41 27.64 8.33
C PRO A 23 19.85 28.59 9.41
N PRO A 24 18.62 28.35 9.91
CA PRO A 24 18.08 29.11 11.03
C PRO A 24 18.98 28.97 12.27
N ALA A 25 18.99 30.00 13.12
CA ALA A 25 19.94 30.14 14.23
C ALA A 25 19.99 28.87 15.10
N GLY A 26 21.20 28.32 15.27
CA GLY A 26 21.46 27.12 16.07
C GLY A 26 21.39 25.79 15.30
N MET A 27 21.03 25.78 14.02
CA MET A 27 21.00 24.56 13.21
C MET A 27 22.32 24.33 12.46
N ALA A 28 22.84 23.10 12.51
CA ALA A 28 24.00 22.70 11.72
C ALA A 28 23.68 22.75 10.21
N PRO A 29 24.60 23.20 9.34
CA PRO A 29 24.35 23.32 7.89
C PRO A 29 23.86 22.01 7.25
N GLY A 30 24.42 20.87 7.65
CA GLY A 30 23.98 19.57 7.14
C GLY A 30 22.55 19.20 7.55
N ALA A 31 22.13 19.56 8.76
CA ALA A 31 20.76 19.32 9.22
C ALA A 31 19.72 20.13 8.42
N TRP A 32 20.10 21.33 7.97
CA TRP A 32 19.23 22.17 7.14
C TRP A 32 19.01 21.59 5.75
N LEU A 33 20.06 21.04 5.12
CA LEU A 33 19.96 20.33 3.85
C LEU A 33 19.10 19.05 3.96
N VAL A 34 19.25 18.31 5.06
CA VAL A 34 18.42 17.12 5.34
C VAL A 34 16.96 17.51 5.53
N ALA A 35 16.66 18.64 6.19
CA ALA A 35 15.29 19.13 6.33
C ALA A 35 14.65 19.41 4.95
N GLY A 36 15.38 20.06 4.04
CA GLY A 36 14.91 20.27 2.67
C GLY A 36 14.69 18.97 1.89
N LEU A 37 15.59 17.99 2.06
CA LEU A 37 15.45 16.66 1.48
C LEU A 37 14.20 15.94 2.00
N VAL A 38 13.91 16.03 3.30
CA VAL A 38 12.69 15.45 3.89
C VAL A 38 11.44 16.09 3.31
N VAL A 39 11.41 17.42 3.16
CA VAL A 39 10.28 18.12 2.53
C VAL A 39 10.13 17.72 1.06
N TRP A 40 11.24 17.55 0.34
CA TRP A 40 11.21 17.03 -1.03
C TRP A 40 10.58 15.64 -1.08
N MET A 41 11.07 14.70 -0.27
CA MET A 41 10.53 13.34 -0.22
C MET A 41 9.04 13.33 0.15
N ALA A 42 8.64 14.11 1.16
CA ALA A 42 7.25 14.23 1.57
C ALA A 42 6.35 14.75 0.43
N ALA A 43 6.80 15.80 -0.29
CA ALA A 43 6.05 16.33 -1.43
C ALA A 43 5.86 15.28 -2.53
N TRP A 44 6.91 14.52 -2.86
CA TRP A 44 6.85 13.47 -3.88
C TRP A 44 5.99 12.27 -3.47
N TRP A 45 6.05 11.85 -2.21
CA TRP A 45 5.19 10.76 -1.70
C TRP A 45 3.72 11.17 -1.64
N MET A 46 3.39 12.36 -1.13
CA MET A 46 2.00 12.82 -1.00
C MET A 46 1.32 13.08 -2.35
N THR A 47 2.08 13.44 -3.37
CA THR A 47 1.56 13.75 -4.71
C THR A 47 1.76 12.63 -5.73
N GLU A 48 2.44 11.56 -5.33
CA GLU A 48 2.90 10.47 -6.20
C GLU A 48 3.55 11.01 -7.50
N ALA A 49 4.40 12.04 -7.35
CA ALA A 49 5.06 12.72 -8.47
C ALA A 49 5.85 11.72 -9.35
N VAL A 50 6.56 10.82 -8.68
CA VAL A 50 7.35 9.72 -9.24
C VAL A 50 7.07 8.44 -8.43
N PRO A 51 7.46 7.24 -8.91
CA PRO A 51 7.30 6.01 -8.14
C PRO A 51 7.95 6.11 -6.75
N LEU A 52 7.29 5.58 -5.71
CA LEU A 52 7.76 5.72 -4.32
C LEU A 52 9.21 5.27 -4.10
N ALA A 53 9.62 4.22 -4.81
CA ALA A 53 10.99 3.70 -4.77
C ALA A 53 12.03 4.71 -5.30
N VAL A 54 11.68 5.52 -6.32
CA VAL A 54 12.56 6.58 -6.83
C VAL A 54 12.75 7.66 -5.78
N THR A 55 11.67 8.08 -5.12
CA THR A 55 11.74 9.02 -3.99
C THR A 55 12.59 8.47 -2.85
N ALA A 56 12.42 7.19 -2.50
CA ALA A 56 13.18 6.54 -1.44
C ALA A 56 14.69 6.45 -1.72
N LEU A 57 15.13 6.55 -2.97
CA LEU A 57 16.54 6.59 -3.36
C LEU A 57 17.14 8.01 -3.36
N LEU A 58 16.35 9.06 -3.10
CA LEU A 58 16.88 10.43 -3.05
C LEU A 58 18.01 10.60 -2.02
N PRO A 59 17.93 10.10 -0.77
CA PRO A 59 19.02 10.21 0.19
C PRO A 59 20.35 9.60 -0.31
N PHE A 60 20.27 8.49 -1.04
CA PHE A 60 21.44 7.83 -1.65
C PHE A 60 22.22 8.75 -2.60
N VAL A 61 21.53 9.70 -3.24
CA VAL A 61 22.14 10.67 -4.16
C VAL A 61 22.45 11.98 -3.44
N VAL A 62 21.49 12.50 -2.67
CA VAL A 62 21.57 13.85 -2.12
C VAL A 62 22.57 13.95 -0.98
N LEU A 63 22.61 13.00 -0.04
CA LEU A 63 23.47 13.10 1.15
C LEU A 63 24.97 13.08 0.83
N PRO A 64 25.46 12.21 -0.10
CA PRO A 64 26.86 12.25 -0.51
C PRO A 64 27.20 13.49 -1.33
N LEU A 65 26.33 13.92 -2.25
CA LEU A 65 26.57 15.11 -3.07
C LEU A 65 26.54 16.41 -2.26
N SER A 66 25.75 16.45 -1.18
CA SER A 66 25.73 17.59 -0.26
C SER A 66 26.84 17.57 0.79
N GLY A 67 27.69 16.53 0.81
CA GLY A 67 28.75 16.35 1.81
C GLY A 67 28.23 16.10 3.23
N VAL A 68 26.97 15.71 3.40
CA VAL A 68 26.34 15.50 4.71
C VAL A 68 26.70 14.14 5.29
N ALA A 69 26.76 13.12 4.43
CA ALA A 69 27.17 11.77 4.80
C ALA A 69 27.99 11.14 3.67
N ASP A 70 28.89 10.23 4.01
CA ASP A 70 29.65 9.49 3.01
C ASP A 70 28.74 8.52 2.21
N ALA A 71 29.14 8.21 0.96
CA ALA A 71 28.39 7.33 0.08
C ALA A 71 28.27 5.91 0.64
N GLN A 72 29.34 5.36 1.22
CA GLN A 72 29.33 4.03 1.83
C GLN A 72 28.46 4.01 3.09
N ALA A 73 28.56 5.05 3.93
CA ALA A 73 27.72 5.20 5.11
C ALA A 73 26.23 5.27 4.74
N THR A 74 25.88 6.09 3.75
CA THR A 74 24.50 6.23 3.26
C THR A 74 23.98 4.92 2.66
N ALA A 75 24.77 4.26 1.81
CA ALA A 75 24.42 2.98 1.21
C ALA A 75 24.17 1.89 2.25
N SER A 76 24.97 1.86 3.32
CA SER A 76 24.84 0.85 4.39
C SER A 76 23.49 0.91 5.10
N THR A 77 22.84 2.09 5.15
CA THR A 77 21.53 2.28 5.79
C THR A 77 20.37 1.67 4.98
N TYR A 78 20.57 1.43 3.69
CA TYR A 78 19.57 0.76 2.85
C TYR A 78 19.53 -0.75 3.08
N TYR A 79 20.52 -1.33 3.76
CA TYR A 79 20.52 -2.74 4.11
C TYR A 79 19.91 -2.98 5.48
N SER A 80 18.96 -3.90 5.57
CA SER A 80 18.40 -4.35 6.86
C SER A 80 17.97 -5.82 6.76
N PRO A 81 18.18 -6.63 7.81
CA PRO A 81 17.63 -7.99 7.88
C PRO A 81 16.10 -8.04 7.67
N ILE A 82 15.40 -6.96 8.01
CA ILE A 82 13.96 -6.82 7.81
C ILE A 82 13.60 -6.92 6.31
N LEU A 83 14.46 -6.48 5.39
CA LEU A 83 14.22 -6.61 3.95
C LEU A 83 14.13 -8.06 3.51
N PHE A 84 14.97 -8.94 4.06
CA PHE A 84 14.93 -10.38 3.77
C PHE A 84 13.69 -11.03 4.37
N LEU A 85 13.26 -10.59 5.55
CA LEU A 85 12.01 -11.03 6.15
C LEU A 85 10.81 -10.64 5.27
N LEU A 86 10.77 -9.39 4.80
CA LEU A 86 9.72 -8.91 3.89
C LEU A 86 9.74 -9.66 2.55
N LEU A 87 10.93 -9.91 1.98
CA LEU A 87 11.08 -10.67 0.73
C LEU A 87 10.64 -12.13 0.89
N GLY A 88 11.05 -12.79 1.98
CA GLY A 88 10.62 -14.15 2.31
C GLY A 88 9.11 -14.23 2.51
N GLY A 89 8.53 -13.26 3.24
CA GLY A 89 7.09 -13.12 3.39
C GLY A 89 6.37 -12.93 2.05
N ALA A 90 6.92 -12.12 1.15
CA ALA A 90 6.39 -11.93 -0.20
C ALA A 90 6.42 -13.23 -1.03
N PHE A 91 7.48 -14.03 -0.94
CA PHE A 91 7.54 -15.35 -1.59
C PHE A 91 6.49 -16.32 -1.05
N ILE A 92 6.28 -16.36 0.27
CA ILE A 92 5.23 -17.18 0.88
C ILE A 92 3.85 -16.70 0.41
N ALA A 93 3.60 -15.39 0.41
CA ALA A 93 2.33 -14.82 -0.07
C ALA A 93 2.08 -15.18 -1.55
N LEU A 94 3.09 -15.08 -2.40
CA LEU A 94 3.02 -15.49 -3.81
C LEU A 94 2.76 -17.00 -3.96
N ALA A 95 3.36 -17.85 -3.13
CA ALA A 95 3.09 -19.29 -3.15
C ALA A 95 1.63 -19.59 -2.73
N ILE A 96 1.11 -18.91 -1.72
CA ILE A 96 -0.30 -18.98 -1.29
C ILE A 96 -1.23 -18.50 -2.42
N GLU A 97 -0.82 -17.48 -3.17
CA GLU A 97 -1.56 -16.98 -4.33
C GLU A 97 -1.59 -18.03 -5.46
N ARG A 98 -0.42 -18.54 -5.86
CA ARG A 98 -0.29 -19.52 -6.95
C ARG A 98 -0.97 -20.86 -6.68
N THR A 99 -1.00 -21.29 -5.42
CA THR A 99 -1.70 -22.53 -5.02
C THR A 99 -3.21 -22.34 -4.85
N GLY A 100 -3.70 -21.09 -4.86
CA GLY A 100 -5.10 -20.78 -4.60
C GLY A 100 -5.55 -21.10 -3.17
N LEU A 101 -4.61 -21.27 -2.23
CA LEU A 101 -4.90 -21.63 -0.84
C LEU A 101 -5.80 -20.60 -0.17
N HIS A 102 -5.56 -19.32 -0.44
CA HIS A 102 -6.37 -18.20 0.06
C HIS A 102 -7.85 -18.31 -0.34
N ARG A 103 -8.15 -18.75 -1.57
CA ARG A 103 -9.53 -18.91 -2.05
C ARG A 103 -10.19 -20.10 -1.38
N ARG A 104 -9.47 -21.21 -1.21
CA ARG A 104 -9.95 -22.38 -0.46
C ARG A 104 -10.28 -22.02 0.99
N LEU A 105 -9.40 -21.28 1.64
CA LEU A 105 -9.58 -20.82 3.02
C LEU A 105 -10.78 -19.88 3.15
N SER A 106 -10.91 -18.89 2.26
CA SER A 106 -12.06 -17.99 2.25
C SER A 106 -13.39 -18.74 2.10
N LEU A 107 -13.48 -19.63 1.12
CA LEU A 107 -14.69 -20.42 0.89
C LEU A 107 -14.99 -21.35 2.07
N ALA A 108 -13.97 -21.90 2.73
CA ALA A 108 -14.14 -22.71 3.93
C ALA A 108 -14.75 -21.88 5.07
N ILE A 109 -14.22 -20.69 5.35
CA ILE A 109 -14.74 -19.78 6.39
C ILE A 109 -16.18 -19.36 6.09
N LEU A 110 -16.47 -18.99 4.84
CA LEU A 110 -17.82 -18.59 4.45
C LEU A 110 -18.83 -19.74 4.56
N ARG A 111 -18.43 -20.97 4.23
CA ARG A 111 -19.29 -22.15 4.38
C ARG A 111 -19.56 -22.50 5.84
N THR A 112 -18.55 -22.39 6.72
CA THR A 112 -18.68 -22.78 8.13
C THR A 112 -19.45 -21.74 8.94
N VAL A 113 -19.14 -20.45 8.74
CA VAL A 113 -19.71 -19.33 9.50
C VAL A 113 -20.97 -18.76 8.83
N GLY A 114 -20.94 -18.56 7.50
CA GLY A 114 -22.02 -17.95 6.74
C GLY A 114 -23.19 -18.88 6.43
N GLY A 115 -22.98 -20.21 6.45
CA GLY A 115 -24.01 -21.20 6.08
C GLY A 115 -25.15 -21.40 7.09
N ARG A 116 -25.09 -20.77 8.27
CA ARG A 116 -26.02 -21.02 9.39
C ARG A 116 -26.81 -19.79 9.88
N GLY A 117 -26.66 -18.63 9.25
CA GLY A 117 -27.28 -17.38 9.75
C GLY A 117 -27.83 -16.46 8.66
N GLY A 118 -28.52 -15.39 9.08
CA GLY A 118 -29.06 -14.34 8.20
C GLY A 118 -27.96 -13.41 7.65
N ALA A 119 -28.37 -12.33 6.99
CA ALA A 119 -27.47 -11.38 6.31
C ALA A 119 -26.32 -10.85 7.21
N GLY A 120 -26.59 -10.62 8.50
CA GLY A 120 -25.58 -10.15 9.46
C GLY A 120 -24.48 -11.17 9.75
N THR A 121 -24.81 -12.46 9.87
CA THR A 121 -23.82 -13.53 10.10
C THR A 121 -22.95 -13.75 8.87
N LEU A 122 -23.54 -13.63 7.68
CA LEU A 122 -22.80 -13.72 6.42
C LEU A 122 -21.83 -12.55 6.24
N LEU A 123 -22.25 -11.32 6.56
CA LEU A 123 -21.37 -10.15 6.58
C LEU A 123 -20.20 -10.35 7.56
N LEU A 124 -20.49 -10.83 8.78
CA LEU A 124 -19.47 -11.13 9.77
C LEU A 124 -18.47 -12.19 9.26
N ALA A 125 -18.95 -13.22 8.57
CA ALA A 125 -18.09 -14.23 7.95
C ALA A 125 -17.16 -13.62 6.88
N PHE A 126 -17.66 -12.67 6.07
CA PHE A 126 -16.85 -11.90 5.12
C PHE A 126 -15.80 -11.05 5.84
N MET A 127 -16.18 -10.34 6.90
CA MET A 127 -15.26 -9.51 7.68
C MET A 127 -14.14 -10.34 8.32
N ILE A 128 -14.47 -11.48 8.93
CA ILE A 128 -13.49 -12.41 9.52
C ILE A 128 -12.60 -13.00 8.43
N SER A 129 -13.17 -13.46 7.32
CA SER A 129 -12.40 -13.99 6.19
C SER A 129 -11.44 -12.95 5.64
N ALA A 130 -11.90 -11.70 5.44
CA ALA A 130 -11.05 -10.62 4.95
C ALA A 130 -9.93 -10.31 5.94
N ALA A 131 -10.23 -10.20 7.24
CA ALA A 131 -9.22 -9.92 8.27
C ALA A 131 -8.13 -11.01 8.33
N LEU A 132 -8.53 -12.29 8.34
CA LEU A 132 -7.57 -13.40 8.38
C LEU A 132 -6.71 -13.46 7.12
N LEU A 133 -7.31 -13.28 5.94
CA LEU A 133 -6.56 -13.27 4.69
C LEU A 133 -5.62 -12.06 4.59
N SER A 134 -6.05 -10.90 5.07
CA SER A 134 -5.26 -9.66 5.10
C SER A 134 -4.05 -9.74 6.04
N MET A 135 -4.08 -10.62 7.04
CA MET A 135 -2.92 -10.87 7.91
C MET A 135 -1.85 -11.73 7.25
N LEU A 136 -2.25 -12.65 6.36
CA LEU A 136 -1.34 -13.62 5.73
C LEU A 136 -0.90 -13.21 4.31
N ILE A 137 -1.65 -12.32 3.66
CA ILE A 137 -1.50 -11.96 2.24
C ILE A 137 -1.52 -10.43 2.12
N SER A 138 -1.14 -9.90 0.96
CA SER A 138 -1.30 -8.47 0.68
C SER A 138 -2.77 -8.02 0.76
N ASN A 139 -2.98 -6.82 1.30
CA ASN A 139 -4.29 -6.19 1.42
C ASN A 139 -4.96 -6.04 0.04
N THR A 140 -4.19 -5.67 -0.97
CA THR A 140 -4.67 -5.51 -2.36
C THR A 140 -5.19 -6.82 -2.94
N SER A 141 -4.44 -7.92 -2.78
CA SER A 141 -4.89 -9.25 -3.25
C SER A 141 -6.16 -9.67 -2.52
N THR A 142 -6.22 -9.48 -1.20
CA THR A 142 -7.39 -9.84 -0.38
C THR A 142 -8.65 -9.13 -0.87
N ALA A 143 -8.57 -7.83 -1.15
CA ALA A 143 -9.69 -7.06 -1.70
C ALA A 143 -10.14 -7.59 -3.07
N LEU A 144 -9.20 -7.88 -3.97
CA LEU A 144 -9.48 -8.43 -5.31
C LEU A 144 -10.15 -9.80 -5.29
N ILE A 145 -9.86 -10.64 -4.27
CA ILE A 145 -10.51 -11.95 -4.10
C ILE A 145 -11.90 -11.79 -3.48
N MET A 146 -12.03 -10.94 -2.45
CA MET A 146 -13.30 -10.76 -1.73
C MET A 146 -14.36 -10.07 -2.58
N MET A 147 -13.97 -9.13 -3.45
CA MET A 147 -14.89 -8.37 -4.30
C MET A 147 -15.79 -9.24 -5.19
N PRO A 148 -15.27 -10.11 -6.08
CA PRO A 148 -16.12 -10.97 -6.92
C PRO A 148 -16.93 -11.97 -6.08
N MET A 149 -16.43 -12.42 -4.94
CA MET A 149 -17.16 -13.32 -4.04
C MET A 149 -18.36 -12.62 -3.38
N ALA A 150 -18.17 -11.40 -2.91
CA ALA A 150 -19.24 -10.58 -2.35
C ALA A 150 -20.32 -10.29 -3.41
N LEU A 151 -19.91 -9.95 -4.64
CA LEU A 151 -20.84 -9.73 -5.75
C LEU A 151 -21.66 -10.99 -6.08
N ALA A 152 -21.03 -12.17 -6.13
CA ALA A 152 -21.74 -13.43 -6.40
C ALA A 152 -22.78 -13.75 -5.31
N VAL A 153 -22.46 -13.48 -4.05
CA VAL A 153 -23.38 -13.66 -2.91
C VAL A 153 -24.55 -12.67 -2.97
N LEU A 154 -24.28 -11.39 -3.28
CA LEU A 154 -25.32 -10.38 -3.42
C LEU A 154 -26.29 -10.69 -4.56
N GLN A 155 -25.78 -11.18 -5.70
CA GLN A 155 -26.61 -11.62 -6.82
C GLN A 155 -27.43 -12.87 -6.50
N GLY A 156 -26.84 -13.84 -5.78
CA GLY A 156 -27.53 -15.07 -5.39
C GLY A 156 -28.55 -14.89 -4.26
N GLY A 157 -28.37 -13.87 -3.42
CA GLY A 157 -29.25 -13.51 -2.30
C GLY A 157 -30.36 -12.52 -2.65
N ALA A 158 -30.40 -11.98 -3.87
CA ALA A 158 -31.52 -11.17 -4.33
C ALA A 158 -32.80 -12.03 -4.37
N PRO A 159 -33.93 -11.58 -3.79
CA PRO A 159 -35.19 -12.28 -3.98
C PRO A 159 -35.44 -12.38 -5.48
N ARG A 160 -35.70 -13.60 -5.98
CA ARG A 160 -36.11 -13.80 -7.38
C ARG A 160 -37.40 -13.01 -7.61
N SER A 161 -37.31 -11.78 -8.09
CA SER A 161 -38.48 -11.01 -8.49
C SER A 161 -39.04 -11.65 -9.75
N SER A 162 -40.15 -12.36 -9.57
CA SER A 162 -41.23 -12.59 -10.53
C SER A 162 -40.87 -12.49 -12.02
N SER A 163 -40.22 -13.53 -12.55
CA SER A 163 -40.22 -13.80 -14.01
C SER A 163 -41.20 -14.92 -14.39
N ALA A 164 -42.15 -15.23 -13.51
CA ALA A 164 -43.19 -16.25 -13.73
C ALA A 164 -44.60 -15.65 -13.97
N ALA A 165 -44.79 -14.33 -13.85
CA ALA A 165 -46.11 -13.69 -13.96
C ALA A 165 -46.45 -13.12 -15.35
N ILE A 166 -45.55 -13.19 -16.34
CA ILE A 166 -45.78 -12.61 -17.69
C ILE A 166 -46.09 -13.70 -18.75
N ALA A 167 -46.12 -14.98 -18.36
CA ALA A 167 -46.39 -16.08 -19.31
C ALA A 167 -47.83 -16.63 -19.27
N GLN A 168 -48.77 -15.99 -18.56
CA GLN A 168 -50.18 -16.44 -18.46
C GLN A 168 -51.21 -15.29 -18.50
N THR A 169 -50.97 -14.29 -19.35
CA THR A 169 -52.02 -13.37 -19.82
C THR A 169 -51.99 -13.36 -21.33
#